data_AF-A0A3L8PRC0-F1
#
_entry.id   AF-A0A3L8PRC0-F1
#
_cell.length_a   1.000
_cell.length_b   1.000
_cell.length_c   1.000
_cell.angle_alpha   90.00
_cell.angle_beta   90.00
_cell.angle_gamma   90.00
#
_symmetry.space_group_name_H-M   'P 1'
#
loop_
_entity.id
_entity.type
_entity.pdbx_description
1 polymer ?
#
loop_
_entity_poly.entity_id
_entity_poly.type
_entity_poly.pdbx_seq_one_letter_code
_entity_poly.pdbx_strand_id
1 'polypeptide(L)' 'MLYSIVETCKVNGVNPSQYLTYLFEQLAHAPSDLEPLMPWNFDKD' A
#
# COMPACT_ATOMS: atom_id res chain seq x y z
N MET A 1 5.66 17.91 -0.26
CA MET A 1 4.24 17.74 0.11
C MET A 1 4.06 16.30 0.55
N LEU A 2 3.51 16.05 1.74
CA LEU A 2 3.13 14.70 2.18
C LEU A 2 1.69 14.44 1.74
N TYR A 3 1.47 13.38 0.98
CA TYR A 3 0.15 12.90 0.61
C TYR A 3 -0.37 11.91 1.65
N SER A 4 -1.69 11.83 1.83
CA SER A 4 -2.28 10.71 2.57
C SER A 4 -2.03 9.41 1.81
N ILE A 5 -1.99 8.27 2.51
CA ILE A 5 -1.76 6.95 1.88
C ILE A 5 -2.78 6.66 0.77
N VAL A 6 -4.03 7.12 0.96
CA VAL A 6 -5.11 6.98 -0.03
C VAL A 6 -4.82 7.81 -1.27
N GLU A 7 -4.32 9.04 -1.12
CA GLU A 7 -3.97 9.89 -2.24
C GLU A 7 -2.74 9.36 -2.99
N THR A 8 -1.75 8.82 -2.26
CA THR A 8 -0.61 8.12 -2.84
C THR A 8 -1.05 6.92 -3.68
N CYS A 9 -2.01 6.11 -3.22
CA CYS A 9 -2.57 5.00 -4.00
C CYS A 9 -3.16 5.50 -5.33
N LYS A 10 -4.00 6.54 -5.29
CA LYS A 10 -4.63 7.11 -6.49
C LYS A 10 -3.61 7.59 -7.51
N VAL A 11 -2.57 8.31 -7.06
CA VAL A 11 -1.52 8.84 -7.95
C VAL A 11 -0.70 7.72 -8.60
N ASN A 12 -0.57 6.58 -7.93
CA ASN A 12 0.10 5.38 -8.47
C ASN A 12 -0.84 4.46 -9.27
N GLY A 13 -2.09 4.85 -9.53
CA GLY A 13 -3.06 4.01 -10.25
C GLY A 13 -3.57 2.81 -9.47
N VAL A 14 -3.28 2.75 -8.16
CA VAL A 14 -3.64 1.64 -7.28
C VAL A 14 -5.01 1.87 -6.66
N ASN A 15 -5.86 0.83 -6.68
CA ASN A 15 -7.13 0.85 -5.97
C ASN A 15 -6.88 0.89 -4.44
N PRO A 16 -7.28 1.97 -3.73
CA PRO A 16 -6.91 2.14 -2.32
C PRO A 16 -7.50 1.06 -1.41
N SER A 17 -8.73 0.61 -1.66
CA SER A 17 -9.37 -0.42 -0.83
C SER A 17 -8.63 -1.74 -0.96
N GLN A 18 -8.30 -2.10 -2.20
CA GLN A 18 -7.56 -3.32 -2.52
C GLN A 18 -6.15 -3.34 -1.92
N TYR A 19 -5.47 -2.19 -1.93
CA TYR A 19 -4.16 -2.03 -1.31
C TYR A 19 -4.25 -2.11 0.22
N LEU A 20 -5.20 -1.40 0.85
CA LEU A 20 -5.34 -1.40 2.31
C LEU A 20 -5.66 -2.79 2.86
N THR A 21 -6.48 -3.58 2.16
CA THR A 21 -6.72 -4.99 2.53
C THR A 21 -5.42 -5.78 2.54
N TYR A 22 -4.64 -5.74 1.46
CA TYR A 22 -3.34 -6.40 1.38
C TYR A 22 -2.37 -5.90 2.45
N LEU A 23 -2.26 -4.59 2.64
CA LEU A 23 -1.38 -3.97 3.63
C LEU A 23 -1.70 -4.46 5.03
N PHE A 24 -2.98 -4.51 5.43
CA PHE A 24 -3.36 -4.96 6.76
C PHE A 24 -3.09 -6.45 6.99
N GLU A 25 -3.27 -7.29 5.96
CA GLU A 25 -2.87 -8.70 6.01
C GLU A 25 -1.35 -8.83 6.24
N GLN A 26 -0.54 -8.07 5.52
CA GLN A 26 0.92 -8.12 5.67
C GLN A 26 1.39 -7.55 7.02
N LEU A 27 0.78 -6.45 7.49
CA LEU A 27 1.11 -5.84 8.78
C LEU A 27 0.81 -6.77 9.97
N ALA A 28 -0.16 -7.68 9.85
CA ALA A 28 -0.44 -8.68 10.88
C ALA A 28 0.76 -9.62 11.14
N HIS A 29 1.68 -9.74 10.18
CA HIS A 29 2.92 -10.52 10.32
C HIS A 29 4.07 -9.74 10.96
N ALA A 30 3.84 -8.50 11.41
CA ALA A 30 4.86 -7.62 12.01
C ALA A 30 6.16 -7.54 11.17
N PRO A 31 6.07 -7.16 9.89
CA PRO A 31 7.23 -7.09 9.02
C PRO A 31 8.23 -6.06 9.55
N SER A 32 9.52 -6.38 9.46
CA SER A 32 10.60 -5.47 9.86
C SER A 32 10.87 -4.37 8.84
N ASP A 33 10.40 -4.55 7.60
CA ASP A 33 10.52 -3.59 6.50
C ASP A 33 9.15 -3.34 5.87
N LEU A 34 8.81 -2.06 5.69
CA LEU A 34 7.55 -1.61 5.09
C LEU A 34 7.74 -1.14 3.65
N GLU A 35 8.97 -0.95 3.17
CA GLU A 35 9.22 -0.46 1.82
C GLU A 35 8.59 -1.37 0.74
N PRO A 36 8.65 -2.71 0.84
CA PRO A 36 7.97 -3.60 -0.11
C PRO A 36 6.43 -3.46 -0.08
N LEU A 37 5.88 -2.98 1.03
CA LEU A 37 4.44 -2.81 1.23
C LEU A 37 3.94 -1.43 0.79
N MET A 38 4.80 -0.60 0.19
CA MET A 38 4.41 0.72 -0.28
C MET A 38 3.48 0.63 -1.50
N PRO A 39 2.59 1.62 -1.71
CA PRO A 39 1.59 1.57 -2.77
C PRO A 39 2.16 1.41 -4.18
N TRP A 40 3.37 1.92 -4.45
CA TRP A 40 4.03 1.80 -5.75
C TRP A 40 4.60 0.41 -6.06
N ASN A 41 4.70 -0.45 -5.04
CA ASN A 41 5.12 -1.85 -5.18
C ASN A 41 3.93 -2.81 -5.24
N PHE A 42 2.71 -2.29 -5.17
CA PHE A 42 1.50 -3.10 -5.18
C PHE A 42 1.08 -3.39 -6.62
N ASP A 43 1.40 -4.60 -7.09
CA ASP A 43 0.94 -5.10 -8.38
C ASP A 43 -0.25 -6.05 -8.19
N LYS A 44 -1.33 -5.79 -8.92
CA LYS A 44 -2.53 -6.62 -8.97
C LYS A 44 -2.76 -7.02 -10.43
N ASP A 45 -1.90 -7.91 -10.92
CA ASP A 45 -2.29 -8.80 -12.02
C ASP A 45 -3.53 -9.61 -11.62
#